data_AF-A0A7X3LCS2-F1
#
_entry.id   AF-A0A7X3LCS2-F1
#
_cell.length_a   1.000
_cell.length_b   1.000
_cell.length_c   1.000
_cell.angle_alpha   90.00
_cell.angle_beta   90.00
_cell.angle_gamma   90.00
#
_symmetry.space_group_name_H-M   'P 1'
#
loop_
_entity.id
_entity.type
_entity.pdbx_description
1 polymer ?
#
loop_
_entity_poly.entity_id
_entity_poly.type
_entity_poly.pdbx_seq_one_letter_code
_entity_poly.pdbx_strand_id
1 'polypeptide(L)' 'AKLKHLLRTAVARTVPDLWAAIRDAFTRFTPDECRNSLTAAGYEDDLAVAT' A
#
# COMPACT_ATOMS: atom_id res chain seq x y z
N ALA A 1 6.87 -1.68 4.93
CA ALA A 1 7.89 -2.63 4.40
C ALA A 1 7.53 -3.22 3.02
N LYS A 2 6.33 -3.82 2.87
CA LYS A 2 5.89 -4.52 1.64
C LYS A 2 5.88 -3.66 0.37
N LEU A 3 5.28 -2.46 0.41
CA LEU A 3 5.21 -1.58 -0.77
C LEU A 3 6.59 -1.22 -1.32
N LYS A 4 7.50 -0.80 -0.43
CA LYS A 4 8.88 -0.48 -0.78
C LYS A 4 9.61 -1.68 -1.41
N HIS A 5 9.34 -2.90 -0.95
CA HIS A 5 9.90 -4.11 -1.54
C HIS A 5 9.37 -4.31 -2.97
N LEU A 6 8.04 -4.22 -3.18
CA LEU A 6 7.43 -4.38 -4.50
C LEU A 6 7.95 -3.35 -5.52
N LEU A 7 8.08 -2.09 -5.11
CA LEU A 7 8.59 -1.03 -5.99
C LEU A 7 10.08 -1.22 -6.34
N ARG A 8 10.89 -1.72 -5.39
CA ARG A 8 12.30 -2.05 -5.66
C ARG A 8 12.43 -3.20 -6.65
N THR A 9 11.55 -4.19 -6.56
CA THR A 9 11.51 -5.33 -7.48
C THR A 9 11.00 -4.95 -8.87
N ALA A 10 10.19 -3.90 -8.98
CA ALA A 10 9.70 -3.42 -10.28
C ALA A 10 10.80 -2.74 -11.13
N VAL A 11 11.89 -2.26 -10.51
CA VAL A 11 13.05 -1.64 -11.20
C VAL A 11 12.63 -0.52 -12.18
N ALA A 12 11.59 0.24 -11.84
CA ALA A 12 11.08 1.29 -12.70
C ALA A 12 12.14 2.40 -12.92
N ARG A 13 12.39 2.73 -14.20
CA ARG A 13 13.39 3.74 -14.60
C ARG A 13 12.79 5.01 -15.18
N THR A 14 11.46 5.03 -15.34
CA THR A 14 10.73 6.19 -15.85
C THR A 14 9.55 6.49 -14.94
N VAL A 15 9.08 7.74 -14.95
CA VAL A 15 7.91 8.16 -14.18
C VAL A 15 6.66 7.35 -14.59
N PRO A 16 6.31 7.21 -15.89
CA PRO A 16 5.15 6.41 -16.30
C PRO A 16 5.21 4.95 -15.82
N ASP A 17 6.39 4.35 -15.89
CA ASP A 17 6.63 2.97 -15.45
C ASP A 17 6.49 2.84 -13.92
N LEU A 18 6.98 3.83 -13.17
CA LEU A 18 6.78 3.89 -11.72
C LEU A 18 5.29 3.99 -11.36
N TRP A 19 4.51 4.81 -12.07
CA TRP A 19 3.07 4.90 -11.86
C TRP A 19 2.36 3.57 -12.12
N ALA A 20 2.77 2.83 -13.16
CA ALA A 20 2.25 1.49 -13.43
C ALA A 20 2.63 0.51 -12.31
N ALA A 21 3.90 0.50 -11.89
CA ALA A 21 4.38 -0.34 -10.80
C ALA A 21 3.66 -0.06 -9.47
N ILE A 22 3.32 1.21 -9.19
CA ILE A 22 2.52 1.57 -8.01
C ILE A 22 1.11 0.97 -8.10
N ARG A 23 0.42 1.12 -9.25
CA ARG A 23 -0.90 0.51 -9.44
C ARG A 23 -0.86 -1.01 -9.25
N ASP A 24 0.09 -1.68 -9.88
CA ASP A 24 0.27 -3.13 -9.77
C ASP A 24 0.68 -3.57 -8.36
N ALA A 25 1.43 -2.75 -7.64
CA ALA A 25 1.75 -3.04 -6.25
C ALA A 25 0.50 -3.05 -5.38
N PHE A 26 -0.44 -2.11 -5.58
CA PHE A 26 -1.67 -2.03 -4.81
C PHE A 26 -2.63 -3.19 -5.05
N THR A 27 -2.64 -3.81 -6.23
CA THR A 27 -3.45 -5.02 -6.48
C THR A 27 -2.99 -6.24 -5.66
N ARG A 28 -1.78 -6.19 -5.09
CA ARG A 28 -1.20 -7.26 -4.26
C ARG A 28 -1.44 -7.08 -2.75
N PHE A 29 -2.13 -6.01 -2.35
CA PHE A 29 -2.53 -5.79 -0.97
C PHE A 29 -3.94 -6.32 -0.75
N THR A 30 -4.11 -7.12 0.29
CA THR A 30 -5.44 -7.52 0.74
C THR A 30 -6.01 -6.47 1.71
N PRO A 31 -7.34 -6.35 1.85
CA PRO A 31 -7.96 -5.46 2.83
C PRO A 31 -7.47 -5.72 4.26
N ASP A 32 -7.15 -6.97 4.59
CA ASP A 32 -6.66 -7.36 5.90
C ASP A 32 -5.25 -6.84 6.16
N GLU A 33 -4.33 -7.00 5.21
CA GLU A 33 -2.98 -6.45 5.31
C GLU A 33 -2.98 -4.93 5.45
N CYS A 34 -3.91 -4.25 4.77
CA CYS A 34 -4.12 -2.82 4.91
C CYS A 34 -4.58 -2.46 6.33
N ARG A 35 -5.60 -3.14 6.87
CA ARG A 35 -6.04 -2.93 8.25
C ARG A 35 -4.93 -3.18 9.25
N ASN A 36 -4.22 -4.31 9.14
CA ASN A 36 -3.10 -4.63 10.02
C ASN A 36 -1.98 -3.59 9.95
N SER A 37 -1.72 -3.03 8.76
CA SER A 37 -0.74 -1.94 8.59
C SER A 37 -1.19 -0.64 9.24
N LEU A 38 -2.50 -0.33 9.20
CA LEU A 38 -3.09 0.85 9.84
C LEU A 38 -3.10 0.69 11.37
N THR A 39 -3.58 -0.45 11.89
CA THR A 39 -3.52 -0.81 13.31
C THR A 39 -2.09 -0.77 13.84
N ALA A 40 -1.12 -1.38 13.14
CA ALA A 40 0.28 -1.35 13.56
C ALA A 40 0.89 0.07 13.60
N ALA A 41 0.29 1.03 12.88
CA ALA A 41 0.68 2.43 12.89
C ALA A 41 -0.11 3.29 13.91
N GLY A 42 -1.00 2.67 14.70
CA GLY A 42 -1.81 3.37 15.69
C GLY A 42 -3.11 3.98 15.14
N TYR A 43 -3.49 3.65 13.90
CA TYR A 43 -4.68 4.16 13.21
C TYR A 43 -5.87 3.19 13.31
N GLU A 44 -5.97 2.41 14.37
CA GLU A 44 -7.11 1.48 14.57
C GLU A 44 -8.45 2.19 14.79
N ASP A 45 -8.44 3.48 15.14
CA ASP A 45 -9.64 4.26 15.42
C ASP A 45 -9.96 5.23 14.26
N ASP A 46 -10.84 4.80 13.37
CA ASP A 46 -11.75 5.70 12.64
C ASP A 46 -13.18 5.12 12.69
N LEU A 47 -13.60 4.70 13.89
CA LEU A 47 -15.01 4.48 14.21
C LEU A 47 -15.79 5.82 14.23
N ALA A 48 -15.12 6.96 14.06
CA ALA A 48 -15.70 8.29 13.99
C ALA A 48 -16.26 8.68 12.61
N VAL A 49 -15.87 8.02 11.51
CA VAL A 49 -16.48 8.21 10.16
C VAL A 49 -17.64 7.24 9.88
N ALA A 50 -18.38 6.85 10.92
CA ALA A 50 -19.58 6.03 10.78
C ALA A 50 -20.81 6.61 11.52
N THR A 51 -20.82 7.91 11.83
CA THR A 51 -22.03 8.67 12.20
C THR A 51 -22.35 9.68 11.10
#